data_AF-A0A6G6Z326-F1
#
_entry.id   AF-A0A6G6Z326-F1
#
_cell.length_a   1.000
_cell.length_b   1.000
_cell.length_c   1.000
_cell.angle_alpha   90.00
_cell.angle_beta   90.00
_cell.angle_gamma   90.00
#
_symmetry.space_group_name_H-M   'P 1'
#
loop_
_entity.id
_entity.type
_entity.pdbx_description
1 polymer ?
#
loop_
_entity_poly.entity_id
_entity_poly.type
_entity_poly.pdbx_seq_one_letter_code
_entity_poly.pdbx_strand_id
1 'polypeptide(L)'
;MNMHPRFETARESKSRESTISKILTDLVLACQTIEADIAAEEERAGIFDRSDRRYSILARSLNERYHNLKGTIATLEKRVSGIELSSTEA
;
A
#
# COMPACT_ATOMS: atom_id res chain seq x y z
N MET A 1 45.66 0.61 -0.13
CA MET A 1 44.69 0.72 -1.23
C MET A 1 43.48 -0.12 -0.85
N ASN A 2 42.44 0.49 -0.27
CA ASN A 2 41.22 -0.22 0.13
C ASN A 2 40.18 -0.09 -0.97
N MET A 3 40.11 -1.12 -1.81
CA MET A 3 39.04 -1.32 -2.78
C MET A 3 38.00 -2.25 -2.15
N HIS A 4 36.85 -1.70 -1.75
CA HIS A 4 35.51 -2.29 -1.93
C HIS A 4 34.43 -1.51 -1.16
N PRO A 5 33.58 -0.73 -1.85
CA PRO A 5 32.25 -0.36 -1.35
C PRO A 5 31.08 -0.80 -2.26
N ARG A 6 31.34 -1.40 -3.43
CA ARG A 6 30.31 -1.58 -4.48
C ARG A 6 29.42 -2.83 -4.32
N PHE A 7 29.84 -3.84 -3.54
CA PHE A 7 29.07 -5.09 -3.40
C PHE A 7 28.09 -5.09 -2.22
N GLU A 8 28.40 -4.39 -1.13
CA GLU A 8 27.50 -4.28 0.04
C GLU A 8 26.26 -3.44 -0.30
N THR A 9 26.45 -2.35 -1.03
CA THR A 9 25.39 -1.44 -1.49
C THR A 9 24.36 -2.10 -2.41
N ALA A 10 24.79 -2.96 -3.34
CA ALA A 10 23.89 -3.67 -4.26
C ALA A 10 23.08 -4.80 -3.59
N ARG A 11 23.59 -5.37 -2.49
CA ARG A 11 22.89 -6.43 -1.75
C ARG A 11 21.84 -5.84 -0.81
N GLU A 12 22.16 -4.70 -0.20
CA GLU A 12 21.21 -3.93 0.62
C GLU A 12 20.06 -3.35 -0.22
N SER A 13 20.33 -2.84 -1.43
CA SER A 13 19.28 -2.33 -2.32
C SER A 13 18.27 -3.41 -2.71
N LYS A 14 18.75 -4.59 -3.15
CA LYS A 14 17.89 -5.75 -3.48
C LYS A 14 17.08 -6.26 -2.29
N SER A 15 17.67 -6.26 -1.09
CA SER A 15 16.97 -6.67 0.14
C SER A 15 15.85 -5.69 0.50
N ARG A 16 16.11 -4.38 0.38
CA ARG A 16 15.12 -3.32 0.62
C ARG A 16 13.99 -3.37 -0.40
N GLU A 17 14.31 -3.59 -1.67
CA GLU A 17 13.32 -3.74 -2.73
C GLU A 17 12.41 -4.95 -2.51
N SER A 18 12.99 -6.11 -2.16
CA SER A 18 12.20 -7.31 -1.79
C SER A 18 11.28 -7.05 -0.59
N THR A 19 11.73 -6.24 0.38
CA THR A 19 10.92 -5.87 1.54
C THR A 19 9.76 -4.95 1.14
N ILE A 20 10.01 -3.96 0.28
CA ILE A 20 8.96 -3.04 -0.21
C ILE A 20 7.91 -3.79 -1.03
N SER A 21 8.31 -4.73 -1.89
CA SER A 21 7.37 -5.53 -2.68
C SER A 21 6.47 -6.41 -1.81
N LYS A 22 7.00 -6.97 -0.72
CA LYS A 22 6.20 -7.72 0.27
C LYS A 22 5.19 -6.79 0.97
N ILE A 23 5.65 -5.64 1.46
CA ILE A 23 4.77 -4.65 2.10
C ILE A 23 3.66 -4.20 1.13
N LEU A 24 3.97 -3.96 -0.14
CA LEU A 24 2.98 -3.62 -1.16
C LEU A 24 1.93 -4.72 -1.32
N THR A 25 2.36 -5.98 -1.39
CA THR A 25 1.45 -7.14 -1.48
C THR A 25 0.53 -7.20 -0.27
N ASP A 26 1.07 -7.05 0.94
CA ASP A 26 0.30 -7.07 2.18
C ASP A 26 -0.70 -5.90 2.26
N LEU A 27 -0.31 -4.71 1.81
CA LEU A 27 -1.20 -3.53 1.78
C LEU A 27 -2.33 -3.71 0.76
N VAL A 28 -2.07 -4.34 -0.37
CA VAL A 28 -3.12 -4.66 -1.37
C VAL A 28 -4.11 -5.67 -0.80
N LEU A 29 -3.64 -6.72 -0.13
CA LEU A 29 -4.50 -7.68 0.56
C LEU A 29 -5.33 -7.00 1.65
N ALA A 30 -4.73 -6.10 2.44
CA ALA A 30 -5.45 -5.33 3.45
C ALA A 30 -6.55 -4.44 2.84
N CYS A 31 -6.31 -3.82 1.67
CA CYS A 31 -7.33 -3.08 0.94
C CYS A 31 -8.51 -3.97 0.54
N GLN A 32 -8.25 -5.18 0.03
CA GLN A 32 -9.30 -6.13 -0.36
C GLN A 32 -10.13 -6.58 0.84
N THR A 33 -9.49 -6.86 1.98
CA THR A 33 -10.21 -7.19 3.22
C THR A 33 -11.09 -6.03 3.67
N ILE A 34 -10.58 -4.79 3.64
CA ILE A 34 -11.37 -3.62 4.02
C ILE A 34 -12.55 -3.41 3.07
N GLU A 35 -12.38 -3.61 1.76
CA GLU A 35 -13.50 -3.55 0.80
C GLU A 35 -14.59 -4.59 1.13
N ALA A 36 -14.19 -5.83 1.46
CA ALA A 36 -15.12 -6.86 1.89
C ALA A 36 -15.84 -6.50 3.20
N ASP A 37 -15.12 -5.95 4.17
CA ASP A 37 -15.69 -5.51 5.45
C ASP A 37 -16.67 -4.34 5.26
N ILE A 38 -16.37 -3.39 4.35
CA ILE A 38 -17.28 -2.31 3.98
C ILE A 38 -18.56 -2.89 3.38
N ALA A 39 -18.44 -3.80 2.41
CA ALA A 39 -19.60 -4.41 1.76
C ALA A 39 -20.48 -5.17 2.75
N ALA A 40 -19.87 -5.96 3.65
CA ALA A 40 -20.57 -6.69 4.69
C ALA A 40 -21.29 -5.74 5.67
N GLU A 41 -20.66 -4.63 6.05
CA GLU A 41 -21.25 -3.64 6.94
C GLU A 41 -22.40 -2.88 6.27
N GLU A 42 -22.25 -2.51 5.00
CA GLU A 42 -23.30 -1.86 4.21
C GLU A 42 -24.51 -2.78 4.01
N GLU A 43 -24.28 -4.06 3.72
CA GLU A 43 -25.33 -5.10 3.63
C GLU A 43 -26.05 -5.26 4.97
N ARG A 44 -25.30 -5.38 6.07
CA ARG A 44 -25.85 -5.52 7.42
C ARG A 44 -26.68 -4.30 7.84
N ALA A 45 -26.25 -3.10 7.47
CA ALA A 45 -26.96 -1.85 7.77
C ALA A 45 -28.14 -1.61 6.80
N GLY A 46 -28.12 -2.21 5.61
CA GLY A 46 -29.06 -1.95 4.53
C GLY A 46 -28.93 -0.54 3.92
N ILE A 47 -27.79 0.14 4.13
CA ILE A 47 -27.55 1.51 3.69
C ILE A 47 -26.19 1.58 2.98
N PHE A 48 -26.23 1.82 1.67
CA PHE A 48 -25.06 1.88 0.80
C PHE A 48 -24.68 3.32 0.42
N ASP A 49 -25.63 4.26 0.49
CA ASP A 49 -25.37 5.66 0.21
C ASP A 49 -24.58 6.32 1.34
N ARG A 50 -23.33 6.68 1.04
CA ARG A 50 -22.40 7.32 1.99
C ARG A 50 -22.82 8.72 2.43
N SER A 51 -23.70 9.36 1.66
CA SER A 51 -24.27 10.66 1.96
C SER A 51 -25.48 10.58 2.87
N ASP A 52 -26.09 9.40 3.04
CA ASP A 52 -27.16 9.19 4.02
C ASP A 52 -26.58 9.45 5.42
N ARG A 53 -27.31 10.23 6.22
CA ARG A 53 -26.94 10.56 7.60
C ARG A 53 -26.88 9.34 8.50
N ARG A 54 -27.57 8.27 8.12
CA ARG A 54 -27.61 6.98 8.82
C ARG A 54 -26.54 6.01 8.31
N TYR A 55 -25.72 6.41 7.33
CA TYR A 55 -24.62 5.58 6.86
C TYR A 55 -23.69 5.22 8.03
N SER A 56 -23.28 3.95 8.07
CA SER A 56 -22.53 3.40 9.20
C SER A 56 -21.23 4.16 9.46
N ILE A 57 -21.01 4.53 10.72
CA ILE A 57 -19.75 5.14 11.18
C ILE A 57 -18.58 4.17 10.93
N LEU A 58 -18.80 2.86 11.10
CA LEU A 58 -17.79 1.84 10.83
C LEU A 58 -17.43 1.83 9.34
N ALA A 59 -18.42 1.76 8.45
CA ALA A 59 -18.18 1.78 7.01
C ALA A 59 -17.48 3.09 6.57
N ARG A 60 -17.79 4.22 7.20
CA ARG A 60 -17.10 5.51 6.96
C ARG A 60 -15.63 5.44 7.35
N SER A 61 -15.32 4.95 8.55
CA SER A 61 -13.95 4.81 9.04
C SER A 61 -13.13 3.83 8.18
N LEU A 62 -13.75 2.72 7.76
CA LEU A 62 -13.12 1.75 6.86
C LEU A 62 -12.80 2.38 5.49
N ASN A 63 -13.69 3.19 4.93
CA ASN A 63 -13.44 3.93 3.70
C ASN A 63 -12.27 4.92 3.83
N GLU A 64 -12.22 5.68 4.91
CA GLU A 64 -11.09 6.59 5.19
C GLU A 64 -9.77 5.82 5.28
N ARG A 65 -9.77 4.69 5.99
CA ARG A 65 -8.60 3.82 6.10
C ARG A 65 -8.18 3.26 4.74
N TYR A 66 -9.13 2.79 3.93
CA TYR A 66 -8.89 2.33 2.57
C TYR A 66 -8.21 3.39 1.70
N HIS A 67 -8.70 4.64 1.75
CA HIS A 67 -8.09 5.76 1.03
C HIS A 67 -6.65 6.05 1.51
N ASN A 68 -6.41 5.99 2.83
CA ASN A 68 -5.07 6.17 3.39
C ASN A 68 -4.09 5.06 2.94
N LEU A 69 -4.56 3.80 2.89
CA LEU A 69 -3.75 2.69 2.39
C LEU A 69 -3.45 2.86 0.90
N LYS A 70 -4.44 3.24 0.07
CA LYS A 70 -4.20 3.54 -1.35
C LYS A 70 -3.17 4.66 -1.55
N GLY A 71 -3.22 5.72 -0.74
CA GLY A 71 -2.21 6.78 -0.79
C GLY A 71 -0.81 6.30 -0.42
N THR A 72 -0.72 5.40 0.57
CA THR A 72 0.55 4.78 0.98
C THR A 72 1.11 3.87 -0.11
N ILE A 73 0.27 3.01 -0.70
CA ILE A 73 0.62 2.14 -1.83
C ILE A 73 1.17 2.98 -2.99
N ALA A 74 0.45 4.01 -3.42
CA ALA A 74 0.90 4.88 -4.51
C ALA A 74 2.26 5.56 -4.22
N THR A 75 2.51 5.91 -2.96
CA THR A 75 3.80 6.48 -2.54
C THR A 75 4.92 5.45 -2.59
N LEU A 76 4.65 4.21 -2.19
CA LEU A 76 5.63 3.12 -2.22
C LEU A 76 5.92 2.66 -3.66
N GLU A 77 4.91 2.55 -4.51
CA GLU A 77 5.06 2.22 -5.94
C GLU A 77 5.93 3.24 -6.67
N LYS A 78 5.75 4.54 -6.38
CA LYS A 78 6.61 5.61 -6.90
C LYS A 78 8.07 5.46 -6.46
N ARG A 79 8.32 5.00 -5.24
CA ARG A 79 9.68 4.75 -4.75
C ARG A 79 10.33 3.57 -5.47
N VAL A 80 9.59 2.48 -5.68
CA VAL A 80 10.11 1.32 -6.42
C VAL A 80 10.41 1.70 -7.88
N SER A 81 9.48 2.34 -8.57
CA SER A 81 9.67 2.79 -9.96
C SER A 81 10.75 3.87 -10.12
N GLY A 82 10.93 4.76 -9.13
CA GLY A 82 12.04 5.71 -9.10
C GLY A 82 13.41 5.07 -8.82
N ILE A 83 13.46 3.95 -8.10
CA ILE A 83 14.69 3.17 -7.87
C ILE A 83 15.09 2.41 -9.14
N GLU A 84 14.13 1.89 -9.89
CA GLU A 84 14.35 1.24 -11.20
C GLU A 84 15.04 2.19 -12.20
N LEU A 85 14.55 3.44 -12.33
CA LEU A 85 15.13 4.43 -13.26
C LEU A 85 16.56 4.84 -12.92
N SER A 86 16.93 4.87 -11.62
CA SER A 86 18.29 5.21 -11.18
C SER A 86 19.28 4.03 -11.22
N SER A 87 18.78 2.80 -11.35
CA SER A 87 19.64 1.60 -11.46
C SER A 87 20.01 1.27 -12.92
N THR A 88 19.36 1.89 -13.90
CA THR A 88 19.64 1.70 -15.34
C THR A 88 20.68 2.65 -15.96
N GLU A 89 21.21 3.63 -15.22
CA GLU A 89 22.15 4.65 -15.75
C GLU A 89 23.63 4.49 -15.31
N ALA A 90 24.09 3.28 -14.90
CA ALA A 90 25.46 3.10 -14.39
C ALA A 90 26.25 1.91 -14.96
#